data_AF-A0A820E256-F1
#
_entry.id   AF-A0A820E256-F1
#
_cell.length_a   1.000
_cell.length_b   1.000
_cell.length_c   1.000
_cell.angle_alpha   90.00
_cell.angle_beta   90.00
_cell.angle_gamma   90.00
#
_symmetry.space_group_name_H-M   'P 1'
#
loop_
_entity.id
_entity.type
_entity.pdbx_description
1 polymer ?
#
loop_
_entity_poly.entity_id
_entity_poly.type
_entity_poly.pdbx_seq_one_letter_code
_entity_poly.pdbx_strand_id
1 'polypeptide(L)' 'MHGRRPEREDREQESLTRIAIVNNDRCKPKKCNQECKRSCPVNRTGKLCIEVTPESKLLHIS' A
#
# COMPACT_ATOMS: atom_id res chain seq x y z
N MET A 1 26.24 -21.33 25.01
CA MET A 1 25.19 -20.67 25.80
C MET A 1 24.18 -20.06 24.85
N HIS A 2 22.93 -20.46 25.06
CA HIS A 2 21.69 -20.26 24.29
C HIS A 2 21.40 -18.78 23.95
N GLY A 3 20.73 -18.42 22.85
CA GLY A 3 19.61 -19.17 22.29
C GLY A 3 19.40 -19.00 20.78
N ARG A 4 19.18 -20.15 20.13
CA ARG A 4 18.45 -20.24 18.88
C ARG A 4 17.02 -19.76 19.16
N ARG A 5 16.57 -18.74 18.42
CA ARG A 5 15.16 -18.32 18.42
C ARG A 5 14.29 -19.54 18.13
N PRO A 6 13.20 -19.77 18.89
CA PRO A 6 12.34 -20.91 18.63
C PRO A 6 11.64 -20.71 17.28
N GLU A 7 11.92 -21.59 16.32
CA GLU A 7 11.12 -21.81 15.11
C GLU A 7 9.78 -22.40 15.56
N ARG A 8 8.83 -21.53 15.94
CA ARG A 8 7.46 -21.97 16.26
C ARG A 8 6.73 -22.25 14.96
N GLU A 9 6.48 -23.54 14.70
CA GLU A 9 5.44 -24.02 13.79
C GLU A 9 4.06 -23.65 14.37
N ASP A 10 3.43 -22.64 13.78
CA ASP A 10 1.98 -22.60 13.63
C ASP A 10 1.70 -22.14 12.19
N ARG A 11 1.35 -23.09 11.32
CA ARG A 11 0.87 -22.80 9.96
C ARG A 11 -0.58 -22.35 10.03
N GLU A 12 -0.80 -21.18 10.60
CA GLU A 12 -1.92 -20.36 10.17
C GLU A 12 -1.38 -19.40 9.12
N GLN A 13 -2.01 -19.47 7.95
CA GLN A 13 -1.78 -18.57 6.85
C GLN A 13 -2.35 -17.20 7.23
N GLU A 14 -1.82 -16.60 8.29
CA GLU A 14 -2.11 -15.22 8.67
C GLU A 14 -1.37 -14.37 7.65
N SER A 15 -2.00 -14.22 6.49
CA SER A 15 -1.63 -13.22 5.52
C SER A 15 -1.53 -11.91 6.29
N LEU A 16 -0.32 -11.44 6.54
CA LEU A 16 -0.09 -10.18 7.23
C LEU A 16 -0.94 -9.12 6.51
N THR A 17 -2.01 -8.65 7.17
CA THR A 17 -2.91 -7.66 6.60
C THR A 17 -2.13 -6.36 6.50
N ARG A 18 -1.60 -6.06 5.32
CA ARG A 18 -0.86 -4.84 5.05
C ARG A 18 -1.84 -3.71 4.80
N ILE A 19 -1.90 -2.76 5.73
CA ILE A 19 -2.77 -1.58 5.63
C ILE A 19 -1.95 -0.40 5.10
N ALA A 20 -2.48 0.30 4.10
CA ALA A 20 -1.93 1.57 3.61
C ALA A 20 -2.81 2.73 4.08
N ILE A 21 -2.21 3.73 4.73
CA ILE A 21 -2.91 4.92 5.22
C ILE A 21 -2.27 6.15 4.58
N VAL A 22 -3.11 7.06 4.10
CA VAL A 22 -2.67 8.33 3.49
C VAL A 22 -3.07 9.49 4.38
N ASN A 23 -2.12 10.40 4.61
CA ASN A 23 -2.42 11.67 5.24
C ASN A 23 -3.04 12.64 4.21
N ASN A 24 -4.29 13.02 4.45
CA ASN A 24 -5.08 13.84 3.54
C ASN A 24 -4.54 15.27 3.38
N ASP A 25 -3.95 15.86 4.42
CA ASP A 25 -3.38 17.21 4.37
C ASP A 25 -2.11 17.29 3.50
N ARG A 26 -1.38 16.16 3.43
CA ARG A 26 -0.15 16.05 2.63
C ARG A 26 -0.40 15.58 1.20
N CYS A 27 -1.49 14.87 0.95
CA CYS A 27 -1.84 14.40 -0.38
C CYS A 27 -2.26 15.57 -1.29
N LYS A 28 -1.49 15.85 -2.34
CA LYS A 28 -1.79 16.93 -3.30
C LYS A 28 -1.76 16.40 -4.74
N PRO A 29 -2.86 15.80 -5.23
CA PRO A 29 -2.92 15.13 -6.54
C PRO A 29 -2.53 16.03 -7.73
N LYS A 30 -2.82 17.33 -7.64
CA LYS A 30 -2.43 18.34 -8.64
C LYS A 30 -0.91 18.59 -8.72
N LYS A 31 -0.17 18.31 -7.65
CA LYS A 31 1.26 18.66 -7.53
C LYS A 31 2.20 17.44 -7.45
N CYS A 32 1.68 16.24 -7.18
CA CYS A 32 2.49 15.03 -6.98
C CYS A 32 2.65 14.15 -8.22
N ASN A 33 2.16 14.57 -9.40
CA ASN A 33 2.24 13.81 -10.65
C ASN A 33 1.68 12.37 -10.59
N GLN A 34 0.83 12.08 -9.60
CA GLN A 34 0.20 10.76 -9.40
C GLN A 34 1.21 9.59 -9.30
N GLU A 35 2.38 9.83 -8.68
CA GLU A 35 3.43 8.82 -8.52
C GLU A 35 2.96 7.56 -7.80
N CYS A 36 2.03 7.67 -6.84
CA CYS A 36 1.43 6.52 -6.16
C CYS A 36 0.77 5.55 -7.17
N LYS A 37 -0.04 6.05 -8.11
CA LYS A 37 -0.70 5.25 -9.14
C LYS A 37 0.31 4.68 -10.15
N ARG A 38 1.33 5.45 -10.53
CA ARG A 38 2.35 5.04 -11.51
C ARG A 38 3.31 3.99 -10.96
N SER A 39 3.68 4.11 -9.68
CA SER A 39 4.64 3.23 -9.02
C SER A 39 3.99 1.99 -8.42
N CYS A 40 2.69 2.02 -8.12
CA CYS A 40 1.98 0.89 -7.54
C CYS A 40 2.11 -0.36 -8.43
N PRO A 41 2.74 -1.45 -7.93
CA PRO A 41 2.93 -2.66 -8.73
C PRO A 41 1.59 -3.33 -9.09
N VAL A 42 0.58 -3.21 -8.23
CA VAL A 42 -0.76 -3.78 -8.46
C VAL A 42 -1.44 -3.09 -9.65
N ASN A 43 -1.41 -1.76 -9.68
CA ASN A 43 -1.89 -0.96 -10.82
C ASN A 43 -1.13 -1.27 -12.11
N ARG A 44 0.21 -1.38 -12.04
CA ARG A 44 1.04 -1.70 -13.21
C ARG A 44 0.76 -3.09 -13.77
N THR A 45 0.34 -4.03 -12.92
CA THR A 45 -0.05 -5.39 -13.31
C THR A 45 -1.47 -5.44 -13.88
N GLY A 46 -2.20 -4.30 -13.92
CA GLY A 46 -3.54 -4.19 -14.50
C GLY A 46 -4.68 -4.42 -13.51
N LYS A 47 -4.40 -4.54 -12.21
CA LYS A 47 -5.42 -4.60 -11.15
C LYS A 47 -5.63 -3.21 -10.54
N LEU A 48 -6.86 -2.84 -10.21
CA LEU A 48 -7.14 -1.57 -9.55
C LEU A 48 -6.78 -1.67 -8.06
N CYS A 49 -5.85 -0.82 -7.61
CA CYS A 49 -5.47 -0.68 -6.20
C CYS A 49 -5.41 0.80 -5.78
N ILE A 50 -4.87 1.68 -6.63
CA ILE A 50 -4.82 3.12 -6.34
C ILE A 50 -5.50 3.91 -7.46
N GLU A 51 -6.52 4.68 -7.12
CA GLU A 51 -7.21 5.57 -8.04
C GLU A 51 -6.97 7.03 -7.64
N VAL A 52 -6.41 7.80 -8.56
CA VAL A 52 -6.16 9.23 -8.37
C VAL A 52 -6.17 9.94 -9.72
N THR A 53 -6.84 11.09 -9.77
CA THR A 53 -6.82 12.03 -10.89
C THR A 53 -6.29 13.38 -10.41
N PRO A 54 -5.79 14.25 -11.32
CA PRO A 54 -5.37 15.59 -10.91
C PRO A 54 -6.53 16.44 -10.37
N GLU A 55 -7.78 16.22 -10.79
CA GLU A 55 -8.92 16.94 -10.19
C GLU A 55 -9.38 16.36 -8.85
N SER A 56 -8.94 15.15 -8.49
CA SER A 56 -9.32 14.51 -7.24
C SER A 56 -8.85 15.33 -6.03
N LYS A 57 -9.71 15.47 -5.01
CA LYS A 57 -9.31 16.05 -3.72
C LYS A 57 -8.35 15.13 -2.97
N LEU A 58 -8.58 13.82 -3.04
CA LEU A 58 -7.80 12.78 -2.38
C LEU A 58 -7.72 11.54 -3.27
N LEU A 59 -6.77 10.67 -2.98
CA LEU A 59 -6.64 9.38 -3.67
C LEU A 59 -7.49 8.30 -2.98
N HIS A 60 -7.89 7.29 -3.73
CA HIS A 60 -8.62 6.12 -3.24
C HIS A 60 -7.70 4.88 -3.26
N ILE A 61 -7.74 4.08 -2.19
CA ILE A 61 -7.00 2.81 -2.06
C ILE A 61 -8.02 1.69 -1.86
N SER A 62 -7.93 0.63 -2.66
CA SER A 62 -8.77 -0.58 -2.59
C SER A 62 -8.06 -1.75 -1.90
#